data_AF-A0A832FQE1-F1
#
_entry.id   AF-A0A832FQE1-F1
#
_cell.length_a   1.000
_cell.length_b   1.000
_cell.length_c   1.000
_cell.angle_alpha   90.00
_cell.angle_beta   90.00
_cell.angle_gamma   90.00
#
_symmetry.space_group_name_H-M   'P 1'
#
loop_
_entity.id
_entity.type
_entity.pdbx_description
1 polymer ?
#
loop_
_entity_poly.entity_id
_entity_poly.type
_entity_poly.pdbx_seq_one_letter_code
_entity_poly.pdbx_strand_id
1 'polypeptide(L)'
;MEKCVIAAALIVLALAPLLVNAEALKSPDFYARIDVLVTTEEIVEIDFGAKSDVLLVSATTLPGFTLERFVAVFEGGAPKGIVPVVYDKRSENMGVLASLVSYTGEIKLSSNGYNGTCKVRLITVQRKTSWQAIRGDITLDTSEYRGAGFDNVVVRVTIDNYAPYIVKDVLDQQGNSLFSVEFQKTVEASAVKFDLKHVELKVSKLGFGKYTVKLQRNEAFALPGAMLVIEDSYTEYTVAPKSTKALTLKNKLDWKPLGWIIVAYSVAPGPMREPQVKIEGDIVDLAAERRDQIDVRGASLLIPPFLLHYWIEAYTVYGATVKITNLGRDDIRIIAVPVYYREVGVWTPRGLEVSVSSRDLGDAYAAFIVVQVPSLARITSLTLPSGQVLERLGNYTSGWGSEWRSIVVEEHEAAVQVKNGAQVEEGTYFFSIEWPTLLVKPVDSKRRPVIGAEVVVEGPVKITAVSEADGAARVKPYAPGVYTVAINYRGAKVGEATLATLTGSELLIPCSLYDLQVNVKTALSSPVSGAVVSVESQGGFKQELETDDSGKVVFTQLPGGTYTVRAEYKGVSAQQTVNLNADASVDLNLWILFELPLIGPVTAATAAAAGAVTAVVAGAAFSRRRREVAEIDIG
;
A
#
# COMPACT_ATOMS: atom_id res chain seq x y z
N MET A 1 -54.13 61.51 -27.94
CA MET A 1 -52.73 61.60 -28.41
C MET A 1 -51.95 60.59 -27.59
N GLU A 2 -51.27 59.57 -28.08
CA GLU A 2 -50.95 59.02 -29.39
C GLU A 2 -50.33 57.61 -29.08
N LYS A 3 -50.52 56.63 -30.00
CA LYS A 3 -49.66 55.44 -30.27
C LYS A 3 -49.54 54.35 -29.17
N CYS A 4 -49.82 53.06 -29.36
CA CYS A 4 -49.43 52.02 -30.35
C CYS A 4 -48.02 51.41 -30.14
N VAL A 5 -47.95 50.07 -30.18
CA VAL A 5 -46.79 49.14 -30.37
C VAL A 5 -46.01 48.74 -29.09
N ILE A 6 -46.25 47.54 -28.51
CA ILE A 6 -45.73 46.17 -28.81
C ILE A 6 -44.31 45.88 -28.27
N ALA A 7 -44.29 44.80 -27.48
CA ALA A 7 -43.23 43.98 -26.88
C ALA A 7 -41.81 44.01 -27.46
N ALA A 8 -40.84 43.94 -26.54
CA ALA A 8 -39.65 43.11 -26.69
C ALA A 8 -39.16 42.64 -25.31
N ALA A 9 -39.21 41.31 -25.10
CA ALA A 9 -38.65 40.64 -23.94
C ALA A 9 -37.12 40.65 -24.02
N LEU A 10 -36.46 41.13 -22.96
CA LEU A 10 -35.01 41.00 -22.80
C LEU A 10 -34.73 39.76 -21.92
N ILE A 11 -34.42 38.64 -22.57
CA ILE A 11 -33.80 37.48 -21.92
C ILE A 11 -32.32 37.82 -21.79
N VAL A 12 -31.88 38.13 -20.56
CA VAL A 12 -30.45 38.19 -20.23
C VAL A 12 -29.98 36.75 -20.06
N LEU A 13 -29.40 36.19 -21.13
CA LEU A 13 -28.64 34.95 -21.06
C LEU A 13 -27.29 35.27 -20.39
N ALA A 14 -27.22 35.10 -19.06
CA ALA A 14 -25.94 35.09 -18.36
C ALA A 14 -25.18 33.83 -18.81
N LEU A 15 -24.10 34.01 -19.56
CA LEU A 15 -23.08 32.98 -19.75
C LEU A 15 -22.49 32.64 -18.37
N ALA A 16 -22.97 31.56 -17.76
CA ALA A 16 -22.19 30.86 -16.74
C ALA A 16 -21.05 30.12 -17.45
N PRO A 17 -19.78 30.27 -17.05
CA PRO A 17 -18.76 29.34 -17.50
C PRO A 17 -19.18 27.95 -17.03
N LEU A 18 -19.21 27.01 -17.98
CA LEU A 18 -19.27 25.58 -17.70
C LEU A 18 -18.08 25.26 -16.77
N LEU A 19 -18.35 25.25 -15.47
CA LEU A 19 -17.57 24.49 -14.52
C LEU A 19 -17.67 23.05 -15.00
N VAL A 20 -16.63 22.59 -15.69
CA VAL A 20 -16.33 21.17 -15.78
C VAL A 20 -16.37 20.68 -14.35
N ASN A 21 -17.37 19.85 -14.04
CA ASN A 21 -17.36 19.07 -12.81
C ASN A 21 -16.03 18.33 -12.84
N ALA A 22 -15.05 18.79 -12.07
CA ALA A 22 -13.99 17.91 -11.63
C ALA A 22 -14.73 16.80 -10.91
N GLU A 23 -14.89 15.64 -11.55
CA GLU A 23 -15.19 14.42 -10.81
C GLU A 23 -14.23 14.44 -9.64
N ALA A 24 -14.78 14.47 -8.43
CA ALA A 24 -13.98 14.42 -7.22
C ALA A 24 -13.03 13.23 -7.41
N LEU A 25 -11.73 13.51 -7.54
CA LEU A 25 -10.68 12.51 -7.59
C LEU A 25 -11.04 11.48 -6.51
N LYS A 26 -11.39 10.26 -6.94
CA LYS A 26 -11.74 9.19 -6.00
C LYS A 26 -10.64 9.15 -4.95
N SER A 27 -11.00 9.35 -3.69
CA SER A 27 -10.05 9.28 -2.59
C SER A 27 -9.24 7.98 -2.71
N PRO A 28 -7.90 8.02 -2.54
CA PRO A 28 -7.09 6.81 -2.60
C PRO A 28 -7.68 5.70 -1.74
N ASP A 29 -7.88 4.52 -2.34
CA ASP A 29 -8.40 3.36 -1.62
C ASP A 29 -7.26 2.74 -0.82
N PHE A 30 -7.16 3.14 0.46
CA PHE A 30 -6.31 2.45 1.43
C PHE A 30 -6.97 1.14 1.84
N TYR A 31 -6.16 0.12 2.09
CA TYR A 31 -6.62 -1.18 2.56
C TYR A 31 -5.92 -1.55 3.86
N ALA A 32 -6.66 -2.19 4.76
CA ALA A 32 -6.08 -2.89 5.88
C ALA A 32 -5.85 -4.35 5.51
N ARG A 33 -4.66 -4.87 5.82
CA ARG A 33 -4.35 -6.30 5.74
C ARG A 33 -4.87 -6.96 7.02
N ILE A 34 -5.66 -8.01 6.87
CA ILE A 34 -6.17 -8.80 7.97
C ILE A 34 -5.60 -10.21 7.83
N ASP A 35 -4.76 -10.60 8.78
CA ASP A 35 -4.15 -11.93 8.83
C ASP A 35 -4.76 -12.73 9.97
N VAL A 36 -5.29 -13.91 9.66
CA VAL A 36 -5.66 -14.91 10.66
C VAL A 36 -4.53 -15.93 10.73
N LEU A 37 -3.93 -16.04 11.91
CA LEU A 37 -2.85 -16.97 12.21
C LEU A 37 -3.38 -18.11 13.08
N VAL A 38 -3.19 -19.34 12.62
CA VAL A 38 -3.44 -20.56 13.39
C VAL A 38 -2.08 -21.17 13.72
N THR A 39 -1.82 -21.39 15.00
CA THR A 39 -0.56 -21.94 15.48
C THR A 39 -0.78 -23.30 16.11
N THR A 40 0.00 -24.30 15.69
CA THR A 40 0.12 -25.60 16.34
C THR A 40 1.52 -25.76 16.91
N GLU A 41 1.60 -26.43 18.07
CA GLU A 41 2.85 -26.61 18.80
C GLU A 41 2.98 -28.07 19.24
N GLU A 42 4.19 -28.62 19.06
CA GLU A 42 4.55 -29.97 19.47
C GLU A 42 5.96 -29.95 20.10
N ILE A 43 6.18 -30.74 21.15
CA ILE A 43 7.51 -30.92 21.75
C ILE A 43 8.02 -32.30 21.34
N VAL A 44 9.18 -32.33 20.67
CA VAL A 44 9.83 -33.56 20.20
C VAL A 44 11.19 -33.69 20.87
N GLU A 45 11.55 -34.91 21.26
CA GLU A 45 12.90 -35.25 21.69
C GLU A 45 13.66 -35.91 20.54
N ILE A 46 14.68 -35.22 20.03
CA ILE A 46 15.46 -35.65 18.87
C ILE A 46 16.71 -36.35 19.36
N ASP A 47 16.93 -37.59 18.94
CA ASP A 47 18.18 -38.32 19.20
C ASP A 47 19.20 -38.08 18.09
N PHE A 48 20.40 -37.62 18.48
CA PHE A 48 21.52 -37.41 17.58
C PHE A 48 22.63 -38.42 17.89
N GLY A 49 23.00 -39.21 16.87
CA GLY A 49 24.30 -39.88 16.86
C GLY A 49 25.43 -38.90 16.52
N ALA A 50 26.68 -39.27 16.79
CA ALA A 50 27.86 -38.41 16.58
C ALA A 50 28.01 -37.83 15.14
N LYS A 51 27.37 -38.45 14.14
CA LYS A 51 27.27 -38.01 12.74
C LYS A 51 25.91 -38.39 12.14
N SER A 52 24.82 -37.89 12.71
CA SER A 52 23.46 -38.09 12.18
C SER A 52 22.87 -36.81 11.59
N ASP A 53 22.02 -36.99 10.58
CA ASP A 53 21.18 -35.93 10.02
C ASP A 53 19.73 -36.17 10.45
N VAL A 54 19.02 -35.09 10.80
CA VAL A 54 17.60 -35.13 11.18
C VAL A 54 16.84 -34.13 10.31
N LEU A 55 15.75 -34.59 9.69
CA LEU A 55 14.81 -33.76 8.95
C LEU A 55 13.54 -33.58 9.78
N LEU A 56 13.15 -32.33 9.98
CA LEU A 56 11.93 -31.91 10.63
C LEU A 56 11.00 -31.32 9.57
N VAL A 57 9.73 -31.70 9.62
CA VAL A 57 8.72 -31.28 8.65
C VAL A 57 7.51 -30.69 9.38
N SER A 58 6.94 -29.63 8.83
CA SER A 58 5.76 -28.97 9.37
C SER A 58 4.51 -29.83 9.30
N ALA A 59 3.50 -29.47 10.09
CA ALA A 59 2.17 -30.03 9.93
C ALA A 59 1.56 -29.67 8.55
N THR A 60 0.61 -30.49 8.09
CA THR A 60 -0.13 -30.24 6.85
C THR A 60 -0.88 -28.91 6.90
N THR A 61 -0.86 -28.17 5.79
CA THR A 61 -1.57 -26.90 5.66
C THR A 61 -3.09 -27.11 5.65
N LEU A 62 -3.80 -26.28 6.40
CA LEU A 62 -5.25 -26.26 6.52
C LEU A 62 -5.89 -25.69 5.24
N PRO A 63 -7.11 -26.12 4.86
CA PRO A 63 -7.81 -25.56 3.72
C PRO A 63 -7.98 -24.03 3.82
N GLY A 64 -7.57 -23.31 2.78
CA GLY A 64 -7.66 -21.84 2.74
C GLY A 64 -6.57 -21.10 3.52
N PHE A 65 -5.64 -21.83 4.16
CA PHE A 65 -4.46 -21.27 4.78
C PHE A 65 -3.22 -21.53 3.92
N THR A 66 -2.17 -20.78 4.19
CA THR A 66 -0.82 -20.99 3.68
C THR A 66 0.12 -21.22 4.86
N LEU A 67 1.18 -22.01 4.68
CA LEU A 67 2.23 -22.09 5.69
C LEU A 67 2.89 -20.72 5.82
N GLU A 68 2.81 -20.12 6.99
CA GLU A 68 3.49 -18.85 7.29
C GLU A 68 4.94 -19.11 7.65
N ARG A 69 5.16 -20.05 8.56
CA ARG A 69 6.47 -20.48 9.01
C ARG A 69 6.38 -21.75 9.83
N PHE A 70 7.42 -22.56 9.73
CA PHE A 70 7.72 -23.67 10.61
C PHE A 70 8.95 -23.33 11.43
N VAL A 71 8.85 -23.42 12.76
CA VAL A 71 9.91 -22.98 13.67
C VAL A 71 10.33 -24.14 14.56
N ALA A 72 11.63 -24.42 14.60
CA ALA A 72 12.24 -25.32 15.57
C ALA A 72 12.91 -24.47 16.67
N VAL A 73 12.40 -24.54 17.89
CA VAL A 73 12.91 -23.78 19.05
C VAL A 73 13.67 -24.73 19.98
N PHE A 74 14.91 -24.36 20.31
CA PHE A 74 15.77 -25.10 21.24
C PHE A 74 15.64 -24.50 22.65
N GLU A 75 14.96 -25.19 23.56
CA GLU A 75 14.81 -24.72 24.94
C GLU A 75 16.17 -24.69 25.65
N GLY A 76 16.60 -23.50 26.08
CA GLY A 76 17.95 -23.30 26.66
C GLY A 76 19.08 -23.18 25.63
N GLY A 77 18.77 -23.19 24.34
CA GLY A 77 19.72 -23.08 23.23
C GLY A 77 20.17 -24.43 22.68
N ALA A 78 20.55 -24.46 21.41
CA ALA A 78 20.99 -25.68 20.73
C ALA A 78 22.30 -26.21 21.34
N PRO A 79 22.43 -27.53 21.57
CA PRO A 79 23.68 -28.11 22.03
C PRO A 79 24.85 -27.83 21.09
N LYS A 80 26.05 -27.65 21.65
CA LYS A 80 27.27 -27.48 20.86
C LYS A 80 27.47 -28.72 19.97
N GLY A 81 27.67 -28.49 18.68
CA GLY A 81 27.85 -29.55 17.68
C GLY A 81 26.62 -29.79 16.81
N ILE A 82 25.44 -29.25 17.14
CA ILE A 82 24.29 -29.22 16.23
C ILE A 82 24.50 -28.13 15.18
N VAL A 83 24.42 -28.51 13.91
CA VAL A 83 24.65 -27.64 12.75
C VAL A 83 23.38 -27.59 11.89
N PRO A 84 22.76 -26.40 11.71
CA PRO A 84 21.66 -26.22 10.78
C PRO A 84 22.13 -26.37 9.33
N VAL A 85 21.42 -27.18 8.53
CA VAL A 85 21.73 -27.45 7.12
C VAL A 85 20.69 -26.85 6.18
N VAL A 86 19.40 -27.13 6.42
CA VAL A 86 18.28 -26.58 5.66
C VAL A 86 17.41 -25.76 6.61
N TYR A 87 17.23 -24.49 6.30
CA TYR A 87 16.44 -23.52 7.06
C TYR A 87 16.32 -22.25 6.21
N ASP A 88 15.45 -21.31 6.57
CA ASP A 88 15.37 -19.99 5.94
C ASP A 88 15.95 -18.90 6.83
N LYS A 89 15.59 -18.89 8.12
CA LYS A 89 16.17 -17.97 9.11
C LYS A 89 16.66 -18.68 10.36
N ARG A 90 17.64 -18.10 11.04
CA ARG A 90 18.07 -18.50 12.39
C ARG A 90 17.93 -17.34 13.36
N SER A 91 17.66 -17.67 14.62
CA SER A 91 17.69 -16.72 15.72
C SER A 91 18.74 -17.13 16.74
N GLU A 92 19.46 -16.14 17.26
CA GLU A 92 20.51 -16.33 18.26
C GLU A 92 20.21 -15.48 19.50
N ASN A 93 20.34 -16.10 20.66
CA ASN A 93 20.25 -15.41 21.95
C ASN A 93 21.60 -15.49 22.64
N MET A 94 22.23 -14.33 22.87
CA MET A 94 23.56 -14.23 23.47
C MET A 94 24.61 -15.12 22.78
N GLY A 95 24.56 -15.21 21.45
CA GLY A 95 25.47 -16.02 20.64
C GLY A 95 25.20 -17.52 20.63
N VAL A 96 24.10 -17.98 21.25
CA VAL A 96 23.66 -19.39 21.19
C VAL A 96 22.47 -19.51 20.25
N LEU A 97 22.48 -20.52 19.36
CA LEU A 97 21.37 -20.80 18.46
C LEU A 97 20.10 -21.10 19.26
N ALA A 98 19.09 -20.24 19.13
CA ALA A 98 17.84 -20.34 19.89
C ALA A 98 16.72 -20.96 19.06
N SER A 99 16.64 -20.63 17.77
CA SER A 99 15.63 -21.22 16.88
C SER A 99 16.02 -21.18 15.41
N LEU A 100 15.34 -22.00 14.62
CA LEU A 100 15.38 -22.02 13.17
C LEU A 100 13.98 -21.84 12.61
N VAL A 101 13.87 -21.17 11.49
CA VAL A 101 12.61 -20.89 10.78
C VAL A 101 12.73 -21.45 9.37
N SER A 102 11.66 -22.04 8.86
CA SER A 102 11.49 -22.48 7.48
C SER A 102 10.14 -21.99 6.92
N TYR A 103 10.15 -21.45 5.71
CA TYR A 103 8.97 -21.04 4.96
C TYR A 103 8.47 -22.16 4.03
N THR A 104 9.32 -23.16 3.74
CA THR A 104 8.93 -24.34 2.96
C THR A 104 8.34 -25.46 3.84
N GLY A 105 8.55 -25.37 5.16
CA GLY A 105 8.11 -26.38 6.12
C GLY A 105 9.17 -27.43 6.45
N GLU A 106 10.38 -27.32 5.90
CA GLU A 106 11.48 -28.26 6.13
C GLU A 106 12.64 -27.61 6.89
N ILE A 107 13.10 -28.26 7.96
CA ILE A 107 14.31 -27.91 8.69
C ILE A 107 15.21 -29.14 8.78
N LYS A 108 16.45 -29.04 8.32
CA LYS A 108 17.45 -30.12 8.44
C LYS A 108 18.56 -29.73 9.40
N LEU A 109 18.87 -30.63 10.33
CA LEU A 109 19.94 -30.51 11.31
C LEU A 109 20.95 -31.65 11.10
N SER A 110 22.23 -31.37 11.36
CA SER A 110 23.30 -32.36 11.38
C SER A 110 24.07 -32.30 12.68
N SER A 111 24.52 -33.45 13.18
CA SER A 111 25.46 -33.52 14.30
C SER A 111 26.91 -33.53 13.81
N ASN A 112 27.71 -32.63 14.38
CA ASN A 112 29.17 -32.60 14.28
C ASN A 112 29.77 -32.89 15.65
N GLY A 113 29.77 -34.17 16.05
CA GLY A 113 30.35 -34.62 17.32
C GLY A 113 29.43 -34.51 18.54
N TYR A 114 28.19 -34.04 18.37
CA TYR A 114 27.18 -34.13 19.41
C TYR A 114 26.59 -35.55 19.44
N ASN A 115 26.49 -36.15 20.62
CA ASN A 115 25.90 -37.48 20.80
C ASN A 115 24.97 -37.45 22.01
N GLY A 116 23.67 -37.56 21.78
CA GLY A 116 22.65 -37.45 22.81
C GLY A 116 21.33 -36.87 22.28
N THR A 117 20.38 -36.66 23.19
CA THR A 117 19.05 -36.15 22.84
C THR A 117 18.95 -34.64 23.00
N CYS A 118 18.08 -34.01 22.22
CA CYS A 118 17.77 -32.59 22.31
C CYS A 118 16.26 -32.41 22.25
N LYS A 119 15.67 -31.72 23.24
CA LYS A 119 14.28 -31.32 23.18
C LYS A 119 14.12 -30.11 22.26
N VAL A 120 13.21 -30.23 21.31
CA VAL A 120 12.93 -29.20 20.33
C VAL A 120 11.43 -28.99 20.27
N ARG A 121 11.03 -27.73 20.36
CA ARG A 121 9.64 -27.31 20.29
C ARG A 121 9.35 -26.85 18.87
N LEU A 122 8.49 -27.58 18.19
CA LEU A 122 8.10 -27.38 16.81
C LEU A 122 6.82 -26.55 16.76
N ILE A 123 6.89 -25.40 16.10
CA ILE A 123 5.78 -24.46 15.99
C ILE A 123 5.45 -24.30 14.51
N THR A 124 4.25 -24.73 14.10
CA THR A 124 3.75 -24.47 12.75
C THR A 124 2.76 -23.32 12.82
N VAL A 125 3.06 -22.23 12.14
CA VAL A 125 2.15 -21.09 11.99
C VAL A 125 1.60 -21.12 10.58
N GLN A 126 0.29 -21.02 10.46
CA GLN A 126 -0.41 -20.94 9.18
C GLN A 126 -1.19 -19.64 9.09
N ARG A 127 -1.19 -19.00 7.92
CA ARG A 127 -1.80 -17.68 7.69
C ARG A 127 -2.87 -17.73 6.61
N LYS A 128 -3.99 -17.07 6.88
CA LYS A 128 -5.02 -16.69 5.90
C LYS A 128 -5.10 -15.17 5.87
N THR A 129 -4.77 -14.56 4.72
CA THR A 129 -4.75 -13.11 4.55
C THR A 129 -5.97 -12.64 3.76
N SER A 130 -6.54 -11.51 4.17
CA SER A 130 -7.58 -10.80 3.43
C SER A 130 -7.33 -9.29 3.46
N TRP A 131 -7.91 -8.57 2.51
CA TRP A 131 -7.76 -7.13 2.37
C TRP A 131 -9.12 -6.45 2.48
N GLN A 132 -9.24 -5.50 3.41
CA GLN A 132 -10.47 -4.71 3.57
C GLN A 132 -10.21 -3.25 3.22
N ALA A 133 -10.99 -2.70 2.29
CA ALA A 133 -10.92 -1.28 1.94
C ALA A 133 -11.35 -0.41 3.13
N ILE A 134 -10.55 0.60 3.46
CA ILE A 134 -10.81 1.51 4.58
C ILE A 134 -11.82 2.57 4.13
N ARG A 135 -13.10 2.32 4.43
CA ARG A 135 -14.22 3.26 4.24
C ARG A 135 -14.74 3.84 5.56
N GLY A 136 -14.18 3.40 6.67
CA GLY A 136 -14.62 3.66 8.04
C GLY A 136 -13.91 2.69 8.98
N ASP A 137 -14.62 2.22 10.00
CA ASP A 137 -14.11 1.20 10.92
C ASP A 137 -13.94 -0.17 10.25
N ILE A 138 -12.99 -0.95 10.74
CA ILE A 138 -12.71 -2.32 10.28
C ILE A 138 -13.49 -3.29 11.17
N THR A 139 -14.19 -4.24 10.55
CA THR A 139 -14.92 -5.29 11.26
C THR A 139 -14.23 -6.62 11.05
N LEU A 140 -13.88 -7.28 12.16
CA LEU A 140 -13.26 -8.60 12.16
C LEU A 140 -14.31 -9.62 12.62
N ASP A 141 -14.63 -10.61 11.79
CA ASP A 141 -15.53 -11.70 12.19
C ASP A 141 -14.73 -13.00 12.32
N THR A 142 -14.60 -13.48 13.55
CA THR A 142 -13.86 -14.71 13.88
C THR A 142 -14.78 -15.87 14.23
N SER A 143 -16.09 -15.72 14.00
CA SER A 143 -17.09 -16.73 14.35
C SER A 143 -16.87 -18.06 13.63
N GLU A 144 -16.27 -18.05 12.43
CA GLU A 144 -15.95 -19.27 11.66
C GLU A 144 -14.97 -20.21 12.36
N TYR A 145 -14.14 -19.70 13.28
CA TYR A 145 -13.15 -20.50 14.02
C TYR A 145 -13.70 -21.09 15.33
N ARG A 146 -14.92 -20.70 15.72
CA ARG A 146 -15.55 -21.22 16.93
C ARG A 146 -15.82 -22.71 16.78
N GLY A 147 -15.27 -23.52 17.70
CA GLY A 147 -15.46 -24.97 17.67
C GLY A 147 -14.64 -25.70 16.60
N ALA A 148 -13.73 -25.00 15.90
CA ALA A 148 -12.84 -25.61 14.90
C ALA A 148 -11.69 -26.43 15.52
N GLY A 149 -11.57 -26.46 16.85
CA GLY A 149 -10.54 -27.25 17.56
C GLY A 149 -9.14 -26.63 17.52
N PHE A 150 -9.00 -25.35 17.18
CA PHE A 150 -7.71 -24.66 17.18
C PHE A 150 -7.40 -24.05 18.56
N ASP A 151 -6.25 -24.42 19.13
CA ASP A 151 -5.82 -23.95 20.46
C ASP A 151 -5.30 -22.50 20.45
N ASN A 152 -4.72 -22.07 19.33
CA ASN A 152 -4.12 -20.75 19.20
C ASN A 152 -4.51 -20.10 17.87
N VAL A 153 -5.45 -19.16 17.95
CA VAL A 153 -5.92 -18.35 16.83
C VAL A 153 -5.68 -16.89 17.16
N VAL A 154 -4.90 -16.22 16.31
CA VAL A 154 -4.54 -14.80 16.42
C VAL A 154 -5.03 -14.09 15.17
N VAL A 155 -5.66 -12.93 15.34
CA VAL A 155 -6.01 -12.02 14.24
C VAL A 155 -5.13 -10.80 14.32
N ARG A 156 -4.50 -10.46 13.20
CA ARG A 156 -3.71 -9.24 13.04
C ARG A 156 -4.37 -8.32 12.04
N VAL A 157 -4.42 -7.04 12.37
CA VAL A 157 -4.77 -5.96 11.45
C VAL A 157 -3.53 -5.11 11.26
N THR A 158 -3.20 -4.79 10.01
CA THR A 158 -2.05 -3.99 9.62
C THR A 158 -2.52 -2.91 8.65
N ILE A 159 -2.17 -1.66 8.93
CA ILE A 159 -2.40 -0.51 8.06
C ILE A 159 -1.02 0.02 7.64
N ASP A 160 -0.83 0.34 6.36
CA ASP A 160 0.43 0.91 5.90
C ASP A 160 0.78 2.19 6.68
N ASN A 161 2.05 2.36 7.05
CA ASN A 161 2.52 3.53 7.82
C ASN A 161 2.12 4.86 7.18
N TYR A 162 2.30 4.98 5.88
CA TYR A 162 2.01 6.19 5.12
C TYR A 162 0.50 6.44 4.93
N ALA A 163 -0.38 5.52 5.33
CA ALA A 163 -1.81 5.75 5.33
C ALA A 163 -2.18 6.79 6.41
N PRO A 164 -3.08 7.74 6.13
CA PRO A 164 -3.44 8.82 7.05
C PRO A 164 -4.45 8.37 8.13
N TYR A 165 -4.31 7.14 8.64
CA TYR A 165 -5.20 6.51 9.61
C TYR A 165 -4.43 5.99 10.82
N ILE A 166 -4.98 6.14 12.02
CA ILE A 166 -4.54 5.40 13.21
C ILE A 166 -5.66 4.55 13.79
N VAL A 167 -5.27 3.52 14.55
CA VAL A 167 -6.15 2.82 15.46
C VAL A 167 -6.54 3.77 16.60
N LYS A 168 -7.83 4.01 16.77
CA LYS A 168 -8.39 4.86 17.82
C LYS A 168 -8.88 4.04 19.02
N ASP A 169 -9.43 2.87 18.75
CA ASP A 169 -9.95 1.95 19.76
C ASP A 169 -10.16 0.56 19.11
N VAL A 170 -10.30 -0.48 19.94
CA VAL A 170 -10.73 -1.80 19.50
C VAL A 170 -11.86 -2.26 20.42
N LEU A 171 -13.02 -2.54 19.85
CA LEU A 171 -14.19 -3.00 20.58
C LEU A 171 -14.33 -4.52 20.49
N ASP A 172 -14.63 -5.14 21.62
CA ASP A 172 -15.00 -6.55 21.71
C ASP A 172 -16.42 -6.81 21.15
N GLN A 173 -16.87 -8.05 21.31
CA GLN A 173 -18.15 -8.54 20.81
C GLN A 173 -19.36 -7.95 21.56
N GLN A 174 -19.13 -7.38 22.74
CA GLN A 174 -20.10 -6.74 23.59
C GLN A 174 -20.04 -5.20 23.48
N GLY A 175 -19.08 -4.66 22.71
CA GLY A 175 -18.86 -3.23 22.54
C GLY A 175 -17.97 -2.60 23.60
N ASN A 176 -17.29 -3.38 24.44
CA ASN A 176 -16.31 -2.85 25.40
C ASN A 176 -14.99 -2.57 24.72
N SER A 177 -14.32 -1.50 25.16
CA SER A 177 -12.98 -1.13 24.65
C SER A 177 -11.91 -2.05 25.24
N LEU A 178 -11.09 -2.62 24.35
CA LEU A 178 -9.90 -3.39 24.70
C LEU A 178 -8.70 -2.49 25.06
N PHE A 179 -8.79 -1.17 24.80
CA PHE A 179 -7.79 -0.19 25.26
C PHE A 179 -7.90 0.10 26.76
N SER A 180 -8.98 -0.34 27.42
CA SER A 180 -9.11 -0.25 28.88
C SER A 180 -8.01 -1.09 29.54
N VAL A 181 -7.16 -0.42 30.33
CA VAL A 181 -6.14 -1.10 31.15
C VAL A 181 -6.80 -2.03 32.16
N GLU A 182 -7.98 -1.68 32.67
CA GLU A 182 -8.76 -2.56 33.54
C GLU A 182 -9.14 -3.86 32.83
N PHE A 183 -9.54 -3.81 31.56
CA PHE A 183 -9.76 -5.02 30.75
C PHE A 183 -8.45 -5.79 30.52
N GLN A 184 -7.38 -5.12 30.09
CA GLN A 184 -6.10 -5.77 29.79
C GLN A 184 -5.53 -6.54 30.98
N LYS A 185 -5.75 -6.05 32.21
CA LYS A 185 -5.36 -6.74 33.45
C LYS A 185 -6.16 -8.02 33.76
N THR A 186 -7.26 -8.28 33.04
CA THR A 186 -8.05 -9.51 33.20
C THR A 186 -7.63 -10.63 32.25
N VAL A 187 -6.74 -10.34 31.30
CA VAL A 187 -6.24 -11.28 30.30
C VAL A 187 -4.71 -11.32 30.34
N GLU A 188 -4.09 -12.32 29.72
CA GLU A 188 -2.63 -12.32 29.57
C GLU A 188 -2.19 -11.10 28.75
N ALA A 189 -1.07 -10.46 29.12
CA ALA A 189 -0.53 -9.30 28.40
C ALA A 189 -0.31 -9.55 26.89
N SER A 190 -0.09 -10.81 26.49
CA SER A 190 0.05 -11.19 25.08
C SER A 190 -1.27 -11.42 24.35
N ALA A 191 -2.44 -11.35 25.03
CA ALA A 191 -3.73 -11.62 24.40
C ALA A 191 -4.18 -10.49 23.48
N VAL A 192 -3.75 -9.27 23.77
CA VAL A 192 -3.99 -8.09 22.96
C VAL A 192 -2.69 -7.32 22.82
N LYS A 193 -2.42 -6.78 21.63
CA LYS A 193 -1.35 -5.80 21.42
C LYS A 193 -1.80 -4.74 20.47
N PHE A 194 -1.40 -3.51 20.75
CA PHE A 194 -1.80 -2.36 19.97
C PHE A 194 -0.63 -1.42 19.66
N ASP A 195 -0.63 -0.88 18.46
CA ASP A 195 0.09 0.34 18.16
C ASP A 195 -0.78 1.26 17.28
N LEU A 196 -0.19 2.34 16.75
CA LEU A 196 -0.89 3.31 15.92
C LEU A 196 -1.47 2.70 14.61
N LYS A 197 -0.89 1.62 14.08
CA LYS A 197 -1.17 1.02 12.77
C LYS A 197 -1.51 -0.47 12.81
N HIS A 198 -1.28 -1.12 13.96
CA HIS A 198 -1.39 -2.55 14.13
C HIS A 198 -2.26 -2.92 15.33
N VAL A 199 -3.01 -4.01 15.16
CA VAL A 199 -3.78 -4.66 16.22
C VAL A 199 -3.50 -6.15 16.15
N GLU A 200 -3.16 -6.77 17.27
CA GLU A 200 -3.02 -8.23 17.41
C GLU A 200 -3.99 -8.73 18.49
N LEU A 201 -4.90 -9.64 18.15
CA LEU A 201 -5.89 -10.21 19.06
C LEU A 201 -5.79 -11.72 19.08
N LYS A 202 -5.48 -12.31 20.23
CA LYS A 202 -5.53 -13.76 20.46
C LYS A 202 -6.95 -14.19 20.78
N VAL A 203 -7.77 -14.33 19.74
CA VAL A 203 -9.21 -14.60 19.86
C VAL A 203 -9.52 -15.96 20.48
N SER A 204 -8.59 -16.93 20.48
CA SER A 204 -8.77 -18.17 21.26
C SER A 204 -8.75 -17.93 22.78
N LYS A 205 -8.24 -16.80 23.26
CA LYS A 205 -8.28 -16.36 24.67
C LYS A 205 -9.37 -15.32 24.93
N LEU A 206 -9.61 -14.42 23.98
CA LEU A 206 -10.61 -13.34 24.10
C LEU A 206 -12.04 -13.80 23.79
N GLY A 207 -12.19 -14.95 23.13
CA GLY A 207 -13.45 -15.46 22.61
C GLY A 207 -13.60 -15.21 21.10
N PHE A 208 -14.28 -16.11 20.41
CA PHE A 208 -14.57 -15.97 18.97
C PHE A 208 -15.84 -15.17 18.73
N GLY A 209 -15.84 -14.27 17.75
CA GLY A 209 -16.98 -13.43 17.37
C GLY A 209 -16.56 -12.17 16.61
N LYS A 210 -17.38 -11.12 16.69
CA LYS A 210 -17.16 -9.87 15.96
C LYS A 210 -16.42 -8.83 16.79
N TYR A 211 -15.34 -8.30 16.25
CA TYR A 211 -14.57 -7.20 16.81
C TYR A 211 -14.62 -6.00 15.88
N THR A 212 -14.52 -4.78 16.43
CA THR A 212 -14.49 -3.55 15.64
C THR A 212 -13.22 -2.77 15.93
N VAL A 213 -12.37 -2.56 14.92
CA VAL A 213 -11.21 -1.67 15.02
C VAL A 213 -11.66 -0.29 14.56
N LYS A 214 -11.73 0.65 15.51
CA LYS A 214 -12.09 2.05 15.27
C LYS A 214 -10.91 2.79 14.68
N LEU A 215 -11.14 3.52 13.59
CA LEU A 215 -10.09 4.28 12.93
C LEU A 215 -10.32 5.79 13.02
N GLN A 216 -9.23 6.55 13.07
CA GLN A 216 -9.27 8.01 12.95
C GLN A 216 -8.41 8.46 11.77
N ARG A 217 -8.96 9.33 10.92
CA ARG A 217 -8.27 9.87 9.74
C ARG A 217 -7.69 11.26 10.01
N ASN A 218 -6.41 11.47 9.70
CA ASN A 218 -5.74 12.77 9.63
C ASN A 218 -4.44 12.62 8.82
N GLU A 219 -4.11 13.56 7.94
CA GLU A 219 -2.85 13.52 7.18
C GLU A 219 -1.61 13.52 8.09
N ALA A 220 -1.70 14.11 9.28
CA ALA A 220 -0.62 14.11 10.28
C ALA A 220 -0.33 12.72 10.89
N PHE A 221 -1.20 11.74 10.66
CA PHE A 221 -1.03 10.36 11.13
C PHE A 221 -0.20 9.48 10.19
N ALA A 222 0.19 9.99 9.02
CA ALA A 222 1.13 9.29 8.17
C ALA A 222 2.49 9.15 8.88
N LEU A 223 2.95 7.92 9.01
CA LEU A 223 4.26 7.56 9.51
C LEU A 223 5.19 7.25 8.33
N PRO A 224 6.50 7.52 8.45
CA PRO A 224 7.46 7.16 7.41
C PRO A 224 7.65 5.63 7.34
N GLY A 225 8.07 5.13 6.17
CA GLY A 225 8.46 3.73 5.99
C GLY A 225 9.86 3.41 6.56
N ALA A 226 10.66 4.43 6.83
CA ALA A 226 11.98 4.31 7.45
C ALA A 226 12.18 5.43 8.47
N MET A 227 12.49 5.05 9.70
CA MET A 227 12.66 6.01 10.79
C MET A 227 13.80 5.62 11.71
N LEU A 228 14.43 6.65 12.27
CA LEU A 228 15.26 6.52 13.45
C LEU A 228 14.35 6.76 14.65
N VAL A 229 14.27 5.78 15.54
CA VAL A 229 13.52 5.84 16.81
C VAL A 229 14.52 5.93 17.94
N ILE A 230 14.33 6.89 18.85
CA ILE A 230 15.16 7.03 20.05
C ILE A 230 14.34 6.79 21.30
N GLU A 231 14.93 6.03 22.20
CA GLU A 231 14.54 5.95 23.60
C GLU A 231 15.44 6.93 24.35
N ASP A 232 14.86 8.06 24.74
CA ASP A 232 15.61 9.11 25.43
C ASP A 232 15.96 8.68 26.87
N SER A 233 16.79 9.47 27.54
CA SER A 233 17.15 9.23 28.94
C SER A 233 15.91 9.07 29.82
N TYR A 234 15.86 7.96 30.57
CA TYR A 234 14.73 7.68 31.45
C TYR A 234 14.74 8.57 32.69
N THR A 235 13.56 8.83 33.25
CA THR A 235 13.41 9.56 34.50
C THR A 235 12.61 8.74 35.51
N GLU A 236 13.07 8.73 36.76
CA GLU A 236 12.37 8.07 37.85
C GLU A 236 11.43 9.03 38.59
N TYR A 237 10.23 8.55 38.89
CA TYR A 237 9.24 9.27 39.67
C TYR A 237 8.69 8.42 40.81
N THR A 238 8.22 9.09 41.85
CA THR A 238 7.43 8.47 42.92
C THR A 238 6.04 9.07 42.90
N VAL A 239 5.03 8.23 42.80
CA VAL A 239 3.62 8.64 42.83
C VAL A 239 3.04 8.21 44.17
N ALA A 240 2.76 9.19 45.02
CA ALA A 240 2.23 8.98 46.36
C ALA A 240 0.85 8.30 46.32
N PRO A 241 0.42 7.62 47.40
CA PRO A 241 -0.91 7.05 47.52
C PRO A 241 -2.00 8.06 47.20
N LYS A 242 -3.04 7.62 46.48
CA LYS A 242 -4.21 8.45 46.13
C LYS A 242 -3.86 9.72 45.37
N SER A 243 -2.75 9.73 44.63
CA SER A 243 -2.29 10.88 43.86
C SER A 243 -2.13 10.56 42.38
N THR A 244 -2.01 11.63 41.58
CA THR A 244 -1.83 11.55 40.14
C THR A 244 -0.58 12.31 39.72
N LYS A 245 0.17 11.76 38.78
CA LYS A 245 1.27 12.42 38.07
C LYS A 245 0.96 12.44 36.58
N ALA A 246 1.03 13.62 35.96
CA ALA A 246 0.99 13.77 34.51
C ALA A 246 2.38 14.11 33.98
N LEU A 247 2.75 13.49 32.87
CA LEU A 247 4.01 13.71 32.15
C LEU A 247 3.69 14.09 30.69
N THR A 248 4.44 15.03 30.13
CA THR A 248 4.28 15.49 28.74
C THR A 248 5.64 15.53 28.05
N LEU A 249 5.71 14.97 26.84
CA LEU A 249 6.93 14.95 26.06
C LEU A 249 7.36 16.36 25.73
N LYS A 250 8.67 16.62 25.86
CA LYS A 250 9.25 17.90 25.47
C LYS A 250 9.34 17.95 23.94
N ASN A 251 9.16 19.15 23.37
CA ASN A 251 9.47 19.36 21.96
C ASN A 251 10.98 19.22 21.74
N LYS A 252 11.37 18.52 20.67
CA LYS A 252 12.77 18.30 20.29
C LYS A 252 12.89 18.64 18.80
N LEU A 253 13.86 19.48 18.45
CA LEU A 253 14.05 19.96 17.06
C LEU A 253 14.26 18.77 16.13
N ASP A 254 13.56 18.74 15.00
CA ASP A 254 13.59 17.65 14.00
C ASP A 254 13.09 16.28 14.47
N TRP A 255 12.58 16.17 15.69
CA TRP A 255 12.06 14.92 16.26
C TRP A 255 10.55 15.03 16.53
N LYS A 256 9.82 13.97 16.19
CA LYS A 256 8.38 13.86 16.48
C LYS A 256 8.16 12.99 17.72
N PRO A 257 7.26 13.38 18.63
CA PRO A 257 6.89 12.53 19.76
C PRO A 257 6.17 11.27 19.26
N LEU A 258 6.56 10.10 19.77
CA LEU A 258 5.83 8.84 19.55
C LEU A 258 5.00 8.47 20.79
N GLY A 259 5.62 8.54 21.96
CA GLY A 259 5.01 8.05 23.19
C GLY A 259 5.99 7.86 24.33
N TRP A 260 5.64 6.95 25.21
CA TRP A 260 6.37 6.61 26.42
C TRP A 260 6.47 5.11 26.59
N ILE A 261 7.59 4.64 27.12
CA ILE A 261 7.66 3.36 27.83
C ILE A 261 7.53 3.69 29.32
N ILE A 262 6.53 3.12 29.98
CA ILE A 262 6.25 3.35 31.40
C ILE A 262 6.39 2.03 32.14
N VAL A 263 7.31 1.95 33.09
CA VAL A 263 7.45 0.81 34.00
C VAL A 263 7.02 1.24 35.38
N ALA A 264 5.90 0.70 35.85
CA ALA A 264 5.38 0.91 37.19
C ALA A 264 5.72 -0.28 38.08
N TYR A 265 6.23 -0.02 39.27
CA TYR A 265 6.54 -1.08 40.23
C TYR A 265 6.40 -0.61 41.68
N SER A 266 6.19 -1.57 42.56
CA SER A 266 6.21 -1.35 44.01
C SER A 266 6.76 -2.57 44.71
N VAL A 267 7.47 -2.33 45.82
CA VAL A 267 7.95 -3.36 46.75
C VAL A 267 7.43 -2.96 48.13
N ALA A 268 6.59 -3.80 48.72
CA ALA A 268 5.96 -3.49 50.00
C ALA A 268 5.85 -4.72 50.90
N PRO A 269 5.85 -4.54 52.23
CA PRO A 269 5.64 -5.63 53.17
C PRO A 269 4.19 -6.11 53.20
N GLY A 270 4.03 -7.37 53.60
CA GLY A 270 2.72 -7.98 53.80
C GLY A 270 2.24 -8.78 52.58
N PRO A 271 0.96 -9.20 52.58
CA PRO A 271 0.44 -10.10 51.56
C PRO A 271 0.42 -9.44 50.18
N MET A 272 0.56 -10.24 49.12
CA MET A 272 0.45 -9.77 47.75
C MET A 272 -0.91 -9.10 47.53
N ARG A 273 -0.88 -7.87 47.00
CA ARG A 273 -2.07 -7.11 46.63
C ARG A 273 -2.06 -6.84 45.13
N GLU A 274 -3.26 -6.71 44.57
CA GLU A 274 -3.42 -6.28 43.18
C GLU A 274 -2.85 -4.86 42.99
N PRO A 275 -2.06 -4.63 41.92
CA PRO A 275 -1.55 -3.31 41.57
C PRO A 275 -2.70 -2.32 41.33
N GLN A 276 -2.81 -1.31 42.20
CA GLN A 276 -3.81 -0.26 42.10
C GLN A 276 -3.24 0.96 41.36
N VAL A 277 -2.74 0.73 40.15
CA VAL A 277 -2.25 1.79 39.23
C VAL A 277 -3.14 1.89 38.02
N LYS A 278 -3.49 3.12 37.66
CA LYS A 278 -4.18 3.47 36.42
C LYS A 278 -3.26 4.29 35.54
N ILE A 279 -3.07 3.85 34.29
CA ILE A 279 -2.32 4.55 33.25
C ILE A 279 -3.31 5.02 32.19
N GLU A 280 -3.27 6.31 31.84
CA GLU A 280 -4.14 6.93 30.84
C GLU A 280 -3.25 7.64 29.79
N GLY A 281 -3.56 7.44 28.52
CA GLY A 281 -2.90 8.02 27.34
C GLY A 281 -3.80 7.89 26.11
N ASP A 282 -3.30 8.19 24.91
CA ASP A 282 -4.11 8.06 23.69
C ASP A 282 -4.34 6.58 23.33
N ILE A 283 -3.26 5.78 23.42
CA ILE A 283 -3.31 4.30 23.37
C ILE A 283 -2.41 3.79 24.49
N VAL A 284 -2.90 2.84 25.29
CA VAL A 284 -2.13 2.19 26.35
C VAL A 284 -2.15 0.69 26.13
N ASP A 285 -0.96 0.11 26.06
CA ASP A 285 -0.76 -1.33 25.84
C ASP A 285 0.09 -1.89 26.99
N LEU A 286 -0.48 -2.80 27.77
CA LEU A 286 0.21 -3.54 28.84
C LEU A 286 1.12 -4.59 28.19
N ALA A 287 2.38 -4.23 27.98
CA ALA A 287 3.35 -5.06 27.28
C ALA A 287 3.86 -6.24 28.11
N ALA A 288 4.00 -6.06 29.43
CA ALA A 288 4.43 -7.12 30.34
C ALA A 288 4.00 -6.87 31.79
N GLU A 289 3.82 -7.94 32.54
CA GLU A 289 3.68 -7.88 33.99
C GLU A 289 4.45 -9.03 34.66
N ARG A 290 4.91 -8.79 35.89
CA ARG A 290 5.48 -9.83 36.75
C ARG A 290 5.18 -9.52 38.21
N ARG A 291 4.91 -10.57 38.97
CA ARG A 291 4.63 -10.49 40.41
C ARG A 291 5.39 -11.59 41.12
N ASP A 292 5.91 -11.29 42.29
CA ASP A 292 6.67 -12.23 43.08
C ASP A 292 6.54 -11.93 44.58
N GLN A 293 6.82 -12.95 45.39
CA GLN A 293 6.86 -12.83 46.84
C GLN A 293 8.23 -13.24 47.34
N ILE A 294 8.88 -12.32 48.05
CA ILE A 294 10.22 -12.51 48.59
C ILE A 294 10.09 -12.82 50.08
N ASP A 295 10.66 -13.96 50.48
CA ASP A 295 10.72 -14.39 51.87
C ASP A 295 12.11 -14.14 52.43
N VAL A 296 12.23 -13.17 53.33
CA VAL A 296 13.49 -12.82 53.99
C VAL A 296 13.58 -13.60 55.30
N ARG A 297 14.52 -14.56 55.37
CA ARG A 297 14.77 -15.39 56.55
C ARG A 297 16.24 -15.35 56.97
N GLY A 298 16.47 -15.26 58.27
CA GLY A 298 17.80 -15.45 58.87
C GLY A 298 18.10 -16.92 59.16
N ALA A 299 19.36 -17.22 59.49
CA ALA A 299 19.79 -18.56 59.94
C ALA A 299 19.16 -18.98 61.28
N SER A 300 18.63 -18.03 62.04
CA SER A 300 17.89 -18.24 63.28
C SER A 300 16.62 -17.39 63.29
N LEU A 301 15.69 -17.72 64.20
CA LEU A 301 14.44 -16.99 64.40
C LEU A 301 14.62 -15.65 65.15
N LEU A 302 15.86 -15.17 65.34
CA LEU A 302 16.10 -13.84 65.93
C LEU A 302 15.51 -12.71 65.08
N ILE A 303 15.43 -12.91 63.76
CA ILE A 303 14.63 -12.09 62.86
C ILE A 303 13.53 -13.01 62.32
N PRO A 304 12.25 -12.78 62.67
CA PRO A 304 11.15 -13.58 62.14
C PRO A 304 11.04 -13.40 60.62
N PRO A 305 10.51 -14.40 59.89
CA PRO A 305 10.32 -14.31 58.44
C PRO A 305 9.58 -13.03 58.05
N PHE A 306 10.17 -12.27 57.13
CA PHE A 306 9.61 -11.03 56.63
C PHE A 306 9.24 -11.20 55.16
N LEU A 307 7.93 -11.15 54.90
CA LEU A 307 7.37 -11.32 53.57
C LEU A 307 7.24 -9.96 52.88
N LEU A 308 7.93 -9.84 51.76
CA LEU A 308 7.79 -8.74 50.82
C LEU A 308 7.04 -9.25 49.60
N HIS A 309 6.19 -8.41 49.03
CA HIS A 309 5.66 -8.66 47.69
C HIS A 309 6.20 -7.59 46.75
N TYR A 310 6.41 -8.00 45.51
CA TYR A 310 6.88 -7.16 44.43
C TYR A 310 5.98 -7.36 43.22
N TRP A 311 5.67 -6.28 42.54
CA TRP A 311 5.05 -6.31 41.23
C TRP A 311 5.68 -5.27 40.32
N ILE A 312 5.66 -5.58 39.03
CA ILE A 312 6.09 -4.70 37.94
C ILE A 312 5.11 -4.84 36.78
N GLU A 313 4.70 -3.72 36.22
CA GLU A 313 3.86 -3.60 35.03
C GLU A 313 4.56 -2.65 34.05
N ALA A 314 4.81 -3.12 32.84
CA ALA A 314 5.42 -2.34 31.77
C ALA A 314 4.39 -2.03 30.69
N TYR A 315 4.30 -0.76 30.31
CA TYR A 315 3.35 -0.24 29.35
C TYR A 315 4.07 0.44 28.20
N THR A 316 3.54 0.27 26.99
CA THR A 316 3.78 1.23 25.91
C THR A 316 2.58 2.16 25.83
N VAL A 317 2.86 3.47 25.81
CA VAL A 317 1.83 4.51 25.82
C VAL A 317 2.08 5.42 24.63
N TYR A 318 1.19 5.38 23.64
CA TYR A 318 1.27 6.29 22.50
C TYR A 318 0.62 7.63 22.83
N GLY A 319 1.18 8.70 22.27
CA GLY A 319 0.73 10.06 22.50
C GLY A 319 1.68 10.88 23.38
N ALA A 320 1.56 12.20 23.30
CA ALA A 320 2.51 13.11 23.94
C ALA A 320 2.39 13.16 25.47
N THR A 321 1.21 12.87 26.01
CA THR A 321 0.92 12.99 27.44
C THR A 321 0.51 11.64 28.01
N VAL A 322 1.05 11.31 29.19
CA VAL A 322 0.63 10.16 29.99
C VAL A 322 0.26 10.61 31.38
N LYS A 323 -0.83 10.06 31.90
CA LYS A 323 -1.30 10.31 33.26
C LYS A 323 -1.28 9.01 34.05
N ILE A 324 -0.52 9.02 35.14
CA ILE A 324 -0.36 7.91 36.07
C ILE A 324 -1.12 8.26 37.34
N THR A 325 -2.04 7.39 37.76
CA THR A 325 -2.80 7.57 39.02
C THR A 325 -2.55 6.38 39.93
N ASN A 326 -2.03 6.66 41.12
CA ASN A 326 -1.88 5.69 42.19
C ASN A 326 -3.17 5.66 43.01
N LEU A 327 -3.96 4.60 42.86
CA LEU A 327 -5.17 4.35 43.64
C LEU A 327 -4.89 3.51 44.89
N GLY A 328 -3.64 3.08 45.08
CA GLY A 328 -3.18 2.26 46.19
C GLY A 328 -3.01 3.01 47.51
N ARG A 329 -2.42 2.29 48.47
CA ARG A 329 -2.06 2.81 49.81
C ARG A 329 -0.56 3.04 49.99
N ASP A 330 0.25 2.47 49.10
CA ASP A 330 1.70 2.49 49.15
C ASP A 330 2.22 3.33 47.96
N ASP A 331 3.44 3.85 48.09
CA ASP A 331 4.10 4.56 46.98
C ASP A 331 4.29 3.64 45.78
N ILE A 332 4.16 4.20 44.59
CA ILE A 332 4.51 3.53 43.33
C ILE A 332 5.70 4.24 42.73
N ARG A 333 6.69 3.45 42.30
CA ARG A 333 7.84 3.94 41.55
C ARG A 333 7.57 3.79 40.06
N ILE A 334 7.97 4.79 39.28
CA ILE A 334 7.77 4.85 37.84
C ILE A 334 9.12 5.11 37.19
N ILE A 335 9.50 4.28 36.23
CA ILE A 335 10.52 4.61 35.21
C ILE A 335 9.76 5.07 33.97
N ALA A 336 10.02 6.29 33.51
CA ALA A 336 9.42 6.83 32.29
C ALA A 336 10.50 7.09 31.23
N VAL A 337 10.38 6.45 30.08
CA VAL A 337 11.28 6.59 28.94
C VAL A 337 10.56 7.33 27.81
N PRO A 338 10.96 8.56 27.48
CA PRO A 338 10.43 9.28 26.33
C PRO A 338 10.82 8.60 25.02
N VAL A 339 9.88 8.44 24.08
CA VAL A 339 10.15 7.87 22.76
C VAL A 339 9.86 8.88 21.66
N TYR A 340 10.83 9.09 20.79
CA TYR A 340 10.74 10.00 19.65
C TYR A 340 11.15 9.29 18.36
N TYR A 341 10.69 9.80 17.23
CA TYR A 341 11.09 9.30 15.92
C TYR A 341 11.35 10.43 14.92
N ARG A 342 12.13 10.11 13.90
CA ARG A 342 12.40 10.97 12.75
C ARG A 342 12.54 10.13 11.50
N GLU A 343 12.00 10.59 10.37
CA GLU A 343 12.19 9.95 9.08
C GLU A 343 13.66 9.99 8.64
N VAL A 344 14.17 8.88 8.10
CA VAL A 344 15.56 8.76 7.66
C VAL A 344 15.69 7.87 6.43
N GLY A 345 16.80 8.07 5.72
CA GLY A 345 17.26 7.18 4.66
C GLY A 345 16.81 7.56 3.26
N VAL A 346 17.39 6.88 2.28
CA VAL A 346 17.16 7.09 0.86
C VAL A 346 16.77 5.75 0.21
N TRP A 347 15.59 5.73 -0.41
CA TRP A 347 15.08 4.57 -1.12
C TRP A 347 15.75 4.43 -2.49
N THR A 348 16.19 3.23 -2.80
CA THR A 348 16.83 2.85 -4.07
C THR A 348 16.16 1.60 -4.64
N PRO A 349 16.31 1.31 -5.95
CA PRO A 349 15.79 0.06 -6.52
C PRO A 349 16.31 -1.23 -5.88
N ARG A 350 17.45 -1.17 -5.17
CA ARG A 350 18.05 -2.33 -4.48
C ARG A 350 17.62 -2.44 -3.02
N GLY A 351 17.06 -1.39 -2.42
CA GLY A 351 16.94 -1.31 -0.98
C GLY A 351 16.90 0.10 -0.41
N LEU A 352 17.18 0.22 0.87
CA LEU A 352 17.20 1.47 1.64
C LEU A 352 18.58 1.72 2.22
N GLU A 353 19.12 2.92 2.02
CA GLU A 353 20.37 3.38 2.63
C GLU A 353 20.06 4.33 3.78
N VAL A 354 20.56 4.05 4.99
CA VAL A 354 20.37 4.89 6.18
C VAL A 354 21.73 5.25 6.76
N SER A 355 22.05 6.54 6.85
CA SER A 355 23.28 6.99 7.50
C SER A 355 23.00 7.46 8.93
N VAL A 356 23.80 6.97 9.87
CA VAL A 356 23.69 7.29 11.30
C VAL A 356 24.99 7.94 11.78
N SER A 357 24.87 9.05 12.50
CA SER A 357 25.98 9.69 13.20
C SER A 357 25.64 9.90 14.68
N SER A 358 26.65 9.98 15.56
CA SER A 358 26.43 10.25 16.99
C SER A 358 25.76 11.59 17.23
N ARG A 359 25.93 12.56 16.31
CA ARG A 359 25.22 13.84 16.36
C ARG A 359 23.71 13.64 16.23
N ASP A 360 23.27 12.71 15.38
CA ASP A 360 21.85 12.39 15.22
C ASP A 360 21.26 11.79 16.49
N LEU A 361 22.04 10.97 17.20
CA LEU A 361 21.56 10.21 18.36
C LEU A 361 21.57 11.04 19.66
N GLY A 362 22.50 11.99 19.79
CA GLY A 362 22.66 12.82 20.98
C GLY A 362 22.77 11.98 22.27
N ASP A 363 22.08 12.43 23.31
CA ASP A 363 22.08 11.81 24.65
C ASP A 363 21.03 10.71 24.82
N ALA A 364 20.43 10.22 23.73
CA ALA A 364 19.48 9.10 23.81
C ALA A 364 20.15 7.87 24.46
N TYR A 365 19.39 7.15 25.28
CA TYR A 365 19.86 5.91 25.91
C TYR A 365 19.99 4.79 24.89
N ALA A 366 18.97 4.62 24.06
CA ALA A 366 19.01 3.66 22.95
C ALA A 366 18.45 4.28 21.67
N ALA A 367 18.86 3.75 20.52
CA ALA A 367 18.36 4.17 19.23
C ALA A 367 18.24 2.98 18.27
N PHE A 368 17.22 3.03 17.43
CA PHE A 368 16.87 1.97 16.49
C PHE A 368 16.58 2.55 15.12
N ILE A 369 17.10 1.94 14.06
CA ILE A 369 16.52 2.11 12.72
C ILE A 369 15.35 1.15 12.62
N VAL A 370 14.16 1.68 12.35
CA VAL A 370 12.94 0.91 12.10
C VAL A 370 12.55 1.10 10.65
N VAL A 371 12.42 -0.01 9.93
CA VAL A 371 12.06 -0.05 8.51
C VAL A 371 10.81 -0.90 8.36
N GLN A 372 9.84 -0.39 7.61
CA GLN A 372 8.62 -1.10 7.24
C GLN A 372 8.37 -0.91 5.76
N VAL A 373 8.15 -2.01 5.05
CA VAL A 373 7.88 -2.04 3.61
C VAL A 373 6.46 -2.56 3.35
N PRO A 374 5.82 -2.17 2.22
CA PRO A 374 4.51 -2.69 1.85
C PRO A 374 4.52 -4.22 1.76
N SER A 375 3.35 -4.85 1.93
CA SER A 375 3.20 -6.32 1.94
C SER A 375 3.71 -7.05 0.69
N LEU A 376 3.85 -6.33 -0.42
CA LEU A 376 4.40 -6.86 -1.66
C LEU A 376 5.94 -6.89 -1.66
N ALA A 377 6.59 -6.02 -0.91
CA ALA A 377 8.05 -5.93 -0.83
C ALA A 377 8.59 -6.78 0.32
N ARG A 378 9.84 -7.22 0.20
CA ARG A 378 10.49 -8.11 1.18
C ARG A 378 11.87 -7.62 1.55
N ILE A 379 12.15 -7.53 2.85
CA ILE A 379 13.50 -7.28 3.36
C ILE A 379 14.26 -8.61 3.35
N THR A 380 15.37 -8.67 2.61
CA THR A 380 16.12 -9.91 2.37
C THR A 380 17.41 -9.99 3.18
N SER A 381 18.08 -8.84 3.39
CA SER A 381 19.30 -8.77 4.19
C SER A 381 19.56 -7.36 4.72
N LEU A 382 20.47 -7.28 5.68
CA LEU A 382 20.97 -6.03 6.27
C LEU A 382 22.50 -6.01 6.19
N THR A 383 23.07 -4.96 5.60
CA THR A 383 24.52 -4.70 5.66
C THR A 383 24.79 -3.63 6.71
N LEU A 384 25.66 -3.96 7.67
CA LEU A 384 26.10 -3.05 8.72
C LEU A 384 27.22 -2.11 8.20
N PRO A 385 27.49 -0.98 8.88
CA PRO A 385 28.61 -0.09 8.56
C PRO A 385 29.98 -0.77 8.52
N SER A 386 30.16 -1.84 9.30
CA SER A 386 31.36 -2.69 9.26
C SER A 386 31.57 -3.46 7.94
N GLY A 387 30.57 -3.47 7.05
CA GLY A 387 30.52 -4.29 5.85
C GLY A 387 29.99 -5.71 6.08
N GLN A 388 29.68 -6.08 7.33
CA GLN A 388 29.07 -7.36 7.64
C GLN A 388 27.66 -7.43 7.05
N VAL A 389 27.39 -8.47 6.26
CA VAL A 389 26.06 -8.76 5.72
C VAL A 389 25.36 -9.79 6.62
N LEU A 390 24.21 -9.39 7.14
CA LEU A 390 23.30 -10.19 7.95
C LEU A 390 22.19 -10.71 7.04
N GLU A 391 22.33 -11.95 6.58
CA GLU A 391 21.32 -12.68 5.81
C GLU A 391 20.70 -13.78 6.67
N ARG A 392 19.46 -14.19 6.34
CA ARG A 392 18.81 -15.35 6.99
C ARG A 392 18.75 -15.23 8.52
N LEU A 393 18.61 -14.02 9.02
CA LEU A 393 18.48 -13.72 10.46
C LEU A 393 17.05 -13.29 10.76
N GLY A 394 16.50 -13.83 11.86
CA GLY A 394 15.23 -13.40 12.44
C GLY A 394 15.50 -12.47 13.62
N ASN A 395 15.44 -13.01 14.84
CA ASN A 395 15.83 -12.30 16.06
C ASN A 395 17.29 -12.57 16.39
N TYR A 396 18.09 -11.51 16.51
CA TYR A 396 19.52 -11.59 16.73
C TYR A 396 19.91 -10.72 17.92
N THR A 397 20.42 -11.34 18.98
CA THR A 397 21.06 -10.63 20.09
C THR A 397 22.51 -11.06 20.22
N SER A 398 23.44 -10.11 20.08
CA SER A 398 24.88 -10.36 20.11
C SER A 398 25.62 -9.37 21.00
N GLY A 399 26.80 -9.79 21.46
CA GLY A 399 27.67 -8.95 22.26
C GLY A 399 28.20 -7.79 21.42
N TRP A 400 28.12 -6.58 21.96
CA TRP A 400 28.49 -5.35 21.27
C TRP A 400 29.28 -4.45 22.23
N GLY A 401 30.59 -4.70 22.29
CA GLY A 401 31.45 -4.10 23.31
C GLY A 401 31.08 -4.61 24.71
N SER A 402 30.72 -3.69 25.60
CA SER A 402 30.23 -3.99 26.95
C SER A 402 28.72 -4.25 27.02
N GLU A 403 28.00 -3.96 25.93
CA GLU A 403 26.54 -4.03 25.89
C GLU A 403 26.07 -5.18 24.98
N TRP A 404 24.76 -5.37 24.91
CA TRP A 404 24.12 -6.23 23.93
C TRP A 404 23.48 -5.39 22.84
N ARG A 405 23.46 -5.92 21.61
CA ARG A 405 22.76 -5.34 20.47
C ARG A 405 21.61 -6.24 20.06
N SER A 406 20.42 -5.65 19.91
CA SER A 406 19.25 -6.32 19.34
C SER A 406 19.05 -5.93 17.87
N ILE A 407 18.85 -6.93 17.02
CA ILE A 407 18.44 -6.77 15.62
C ILE A 407 17.30 -7.75 15.36
N VAL A 408 16.22 -7.25 14.77
CA VAL A 408 15.07 -8.03 14.33
C VAL A 408 14.88 -7.77 12.84
N VAL A 409 14.87 -8.83 12.03
CA VAL A 409 14.57 -8.74 10.59
C VAL A 409 13.48 -9.74 10.25
N GLU A 410 12.27 -9.22 10.04
CA GLU A 410 11.12 -9.96 9.54
C GLU A 410 10.96 -9.73 8.02
N GLU A 411 9.94 -10.34 7.40
CA GLU A 411 9.74 -10.25 5.95
C GLU A 411 9.44 -8.82 5.47
N HIS A 412 8.62 -8.08 6.22
CA HIS A 412 8.14 -6.75 5.84
C HIS A 412 8.61 -5.63 6.79
N GLU A 413 9.33 -5.98 7.84
CA GLU A 413 9.77 -5.03 8.84
C GLU A 413 11.10 -5.41 9.46
N ALA A 414 11.87 -4.42 9.89
CA ALA A 414 13.13 -4.62 10.58
C ALA A 414 13.34 -3.54 11.64
N ALA A 415 13.95 -3.93 12.75
CA ALA A 415 14.42 -3.03 13.79
C ALA A 415 15.89 -3.34 14.09
N VAL A 416 16.76 -2.33 13.95
CA VAL A 416 18.21 -2.46 14.12
C VAL A 416 18.67 -1.51 15.20
N GLN A 417 19.11 -2.02 16.35
CA GLN A 417 19.68 -1.17 17.38
C GLN A 417 21.02 -0.59 16.88
N VAL A 418 21.13 0.73 16.88
CA VAL A 418 22.33 1.49 16.45
C VAL A 418 22.99 2.25 17.59
N LYS A 419 22.33 2.30 18.76
CA LYS A 419 22.90 2.77 20.02
C LYS A 419 22.31 2.02 21.20
N ASN A 420 23.16 1.71 22.18
CA ASN A 420 22.76 1.21 23.49
C ASN A 420 23.75 1.74 24.55
N GLY A 421 23.27 2.60 25.44
CA GLY A 421 24.11 3.30 26.42
C GLY A 421 25.24 4.08 25.75
N ALA A 422 26.48 3.73 26.09
CA ALA A 422 27.68 4.35 25.51
C ALA A 422 28.09 3.76 24.15
N GLN A 423 27.55 2.59 23.77
CA GLN A 423 27.92 1.91 22.53
C GLN A 423 27.12 2.47 21.36
N VAL A 424 27.80 2.80 20.27
CA VAL A 424 27.23 3.36 19.04
C VAL A 424 28.01 2.85 17.83
N GLU A 425 27.32 2.58 16.73
CA GLU A 425 27.93 2.20 15.46
C GLU A 425 27.50 3.23 14.41
N GLU A 426 28.44 4.11 14.07
CA GLU A 426 28.23 5.13 13.04
C GLU A 426 28.46 4.57 11.64
N GLY A 427 27.84 5.22 10.66
CA GLY A 427 28.04 4.92 9.25
C GLY A 427 26.74 4.56 8.55
N THR A 428 26.86 3.88 7.42
CA THR A 428 25.73 3.57 6.54
C THR A 428 25.27 2.14 6.72
N TYR A 429 23.99 2.00 7.04
CA TYR A 429 23.25 0.74 7.02
C TYR A 429 22.56 0.59 5.67
N PHE A 430 22.60 -0.60 5.10
CA PHE A 430 21.90 -0.91 3.85
C PHE A 430 20.95 -2.08 4.04
N PHE A 431 19.66 -1.84 3.85
CA PHE A 431 18.62 -2.87 3.86
C PHE A 431 18.38 -3.30 2.42
N SER A 432 18.72 -4.54 2.07
CA SER A 432 18.40 -5.10 0.76
C SER A 432 16.91 -5.42 0.71
N ILE A 433 16.21 -4.88 -0.29
CA ILE A 433 14.76 -5.03 -0.40
C ILE A 433 14.43 -5.52 -1.81
N GLU A 434 13.69 -6.63 -1.86
CA GLU A 434 13.11 -7.14 -3.09
C GLU A 434 11.77 -6.43 -3.34
N TRP A 435 11.73 -5.68 -4.45
CA TRP A 435 10.53 -5.01 -4.93
C TRP A 435 9.92 -5.80 -6.09
N PRO A 436 8.67 -6.27 -5.97
CA PRO A 436 8.04 -6.97 -7.07
C PRO A 436 7.71 -6.02 -8.22
N THR A 437 7.68 -6.58 -9.42
CA THR A 437 7.22 -5.87 -10.60
C THR A 437 5.70 -5.73 -10.55
N LEU A 438 5.21 -4.49 -10.55
CA LEU A 438 3.80 -4.16 -10.76
C LEU A 438 3.53 -4.12 -12.27
N LEU A 439 2.52 -4.86 -12.70
CA LEU A 439 2.02 -4.91 -14.07
C LEU A 439 0.86 -3.95 -14.23
N VAL A 440 1.13 -2.79 -14.79
CA VAL A 440 0.08 -1.83 -15.15
C VAL A 440 -0.45 -2.21 -16.53
N LYS A 441 -1.72 -2.59 -16.62
CA LYS A 441 -2.40 -3.02 -17.84
C LYS A 441 -3.44 -1.98 -18.25
N PRO A 442 -3.10 -1.03 -19.13
CA PRO A 442 -4.07 -0.09 -19.66
C PRO A 442 -4.98 -0.84 -20.64
N VAL A 443 -6.29 -0.64 -20.51
CA VAL A 443 -7.29 -1.27 -21.37
C VAL A 443 -8.28 -0.24 -21.91
N ASP A 444 -8.79 -0.45 -23.12
CA ASP A 444 -9.83 0.40 -23.70
C ASP A 444 -11.25 0.06 -23.17
N SER A 445 -12.26 0.75 -23.70
CA SER A 445 -13.69 0.53 -23.37
C SER A 445 -14.17 -0.91 -23.60
N LYS A 446 -13.51 -1.66 -24.49
CA LYS A 446 -13.79 -3.06 -24.83
C LYS A 446 -12.90 -4.05 -24.07
N ARG A 447 -12.12 -3.57 -23.09
CA ARG A 447 -11.12 -4.33 -22.33
C ARG A 447 -9.99 -4.91 -23.19
N ARG A 448 -9.73 -4.36 -24.38
CA ARG A 448 -8.54 -4.74 -25.16
C ARG A 448 -7.31 -4.03 -24.57
N PRO A 449 -6.16 -4.71 -24.49
CA PRO A 449 -4.93 -4.08 -24.02
C PRO A 449 -4.53 -2.92 -24.94
N VAL A 450 -3.94 -1.89 -24.35
CA VAL A 450 -3.38 -0.75 -25.08
C VAL A 450 -1.88 -0.97 -25.18
N ILE A 451 -1.35 -1.16 -26.38
CA ILE A 451 0.08 -1.38 -26.64
C ILE A 451 0.73 -0.04 -26.98
N GLY A 452 1.91 0.23 -26.42
CA GLY A 452 2.67 1.47 -26.67
C GLY A 452 2.17 2.69 -25.90
N ALA A 453 1.40 2.50 -24.83
CA ALA A 453 1.01 3.56 -23.91
C ALA A 453 2.15 3.85 -22.93
N GLU A 454 2.48 5.12 -22.76
CA GLU A 454 3.39 5.58 -21.72
C GLU A 454 2.66 5.57 -20.39
N VAL A 455 3.25 4.90 -19.41
CA VAL A 455 2.77 4.79 -18.04
C VAL A 455 3.72 5.54 -17.14
N VAL A 456 3.22 6.60 -16.50
CA VAL A 456 3.97 7.41 -15.54
C VAL A 456 3.41 7.14 -14.16
N VAL A 457 4.25 6.57 -13.29
CA VAL A 457 3.95 6.29 -11.89
C VAL A 457 4.71 7.33 -11.05
N GLU A 458 3.98 8.21 -10.38
CA GLU A 458 4.54 9.35 -9.67
C GLU A 458 4.05 9.37 -8.21
N GLY A 459 4.98 9.52 -7.27
CA GLY A 459 4.74 9.48 -5.83
C GLY A 459 6.04 9.80 -5.10
N PRO A 460 6.46 9.00 -4.09
CA PRO A 460 7.79 9.13 -3.49
C PRO A 460 8.93 9.02 -4.50
N VAL A 461 8.72 8.27 -5.58
CA VAL A 461 9.63 8.17 -6.72
C VAL A 461 8.84 8.30 -8.03
N LYS A 462 9.54 8.68 -9.11
CA LYS A 462 8.96 8.80 -10.45
C LYS A 462 9.51 7.72 -11.37
N ILE A 463 8.62 6.93 -11.95
CA ILE A 463 8.96 5.80 -12.83
C ILE A 463 8.15 5.94 -14.11
N THR A 464 8.81 5.79 -15.25
CA THR A 464 8.15 5.75 -16.57
C THR A 464 8.40 4.40 -17.21
N ALA A 465 7.35 3.80 -17.77
CA ALA A 465 7.41 2.57 -18.55
C ALA A 465 6.48 2.68 -19.77
N VAL A 466 6.59 1.76 -20.72
CA VAL A 466 5.70 1.67 -21.88
C VAL A 466 5.01 0.31 -21.86
N SER A 467 3.73 0.26 -22.22
CA SER A 467 3.02 -1.02 -22.34
C SER A 467 3.53 -1.82 -23.53
N GLU A 468 3.97 -3.05 -23.25
CA GLU A 468 4.60 -3.94 -24.22
C GLU A 468 3.56 -4.71 -25.05
N ALA A 469 4.01 -5.70 -25.83
CA ALA A 469 3.15 -6.50 -26.71
C ALA A 469 2.06 -7.31 -25.97
N ASP A 470 2.27 -7.62 -24.68
CA ASP A 470 1.27 -8.26 -23.82
C ASP A 470 0.26 -7.26 -23.21
N GLY A 471 0.41 -5.96 -23.51
CA GLY A 471 -0.42 -4.90 -22.98
C GLY A 471 -0.05 -4.44 -21.57
N ALA A 472 1.07 -4.91 -21.01
CA ALA A 472 1.50 -4.53 -19.67
C ALA A 472 2.71 -3.59 -19.70
N ALA A 473 2.67 -2.53 -18.91
CA ALA A 473 3.84 -1.75 -18.53
C ALA A 473 4.37 -2.29 -17.20
N ARG A 474 5.68 -2.55 -17.13
CA ARG A 474 6.33 -3.13 -15.96
C ARG A 474 7.02 -2.05 -15.16
N VAL A 475 6.53 -1.82 -13.94
CA VAL A 475 7.06 -0.78 -13.04
C VAL A 475 7.45 -1.40 -11.70
N LYS A 476 8.46 -0.84 -11.04
CA LYS A 476 8.89 -1.27 -9.71
C LYS A 476 8.87 -0.09 -8.75
N PRO A 477 7.75 0.18 -8.07
CA PRO A 477 7.69 1.23 -7.05
C PRO A 477 8.58 0.83 -5.87
N TYR A 478 9.78 1.42 -5.78
CA TYR A 478 10.82 1.02 -4.82
C TYR A 478 10.88 1.88 -3.54
N ALA A 479 9.78 2.57 -3.23
CA ALA A 479 9.63 3.38 -2.03
C ALA A 479 8.19 3.25 -1.48
N PRO A 480 7.98 3.13 -0.16
CA PRO A 480 6.65 3.12 0.43
C PRO A 480 5.95 4.49 0.25
N GLY A 481 4.69 4.48 -0.16
CA GLY A 481 3.89 5.69 -0.27
C GLY A 481 2.73 5.57 -1.26
N VAL A 482 1.98 6.66 -1.40
CA VAL A 482 0.89 6.77 -2.37
C VAL A 482 1.45 7.15 -3.73
N TYR A 483 1.00 6.46 -4.78
CA TYR A 483 1.38 6.74 -6.16
C TYR A 483 0.16 7.13 -6.99
N THR A 484 0.35 8.07 -7.91
CA THR A 484 -0.57 8.36 -9.01
C THR A 484 0.00 7.71 -10.28
N VAL A 485 -0.85 6.98 -11.00
CA VAL A 485 -0.50 6.34 -12.27
C VAL A 485 -1.25 7.06 -13.38
N ALA A 486 -0.52 7.74 -14.25
CA ALA A 486 -1.07 8.39 -15.44
C ALA A 486 -0.72 7.58 -16.69
N ILE A 487 -1.71 7.41 -17.57
CA ILE A 487 -1.55 6.73 -18.86
C ILE A 487 -1.62 7.77 -19.96
N ASN A 488 -0.53 7.94 -20.69
CA ASN A 488 -0.47 8.77 -21.88
C ASN A 488 -0.40 7.90 -23.13
N TYR A 489 -1.22 8.21 -24.12
CA TYR A 489 -1.22 7.51 -25.39
C TYR A 489 -1.44 8.51 -26.52
N ARG A 490 -0.60 8.44 -27.57
CA ARG A 490 -0.67 9.31 -28.76
C ARG A 490 -0.75 10.81 -28.43
N GLY A 491 -0.01 11.25 -27.41
CA GLY A 491 0.07 12.66 -27.00
C GLY A 491 -1.07 13.14 -26.09
N ALA A 492 -1.98 12.27 -25.67
CA ALA A 492 -3.07 12.60 -24.75
C ALA A 492 -3.02 11.75 -23.47
N LYS A 493 -3.43 12.33 -22.33
CA LYS A 493 -3.70 11.58 -21.10
C LYS A 493 -5.03 10.86 -21.24
N VAL A 494 -5.00 9.52 -21.25
CA VAL A 494 -6.16 8.67 -21.54
C VAL A 494 -6.65 7.89 -20.33
N GLY A 495 -5.88 7.84 -19.25
CA GLY A 495 -6.27 7.16 -18.02
C GLY A 495 -5.50 7.66 -16.81
N GLU A 496 -6.08 7.49 -15.64
CA GLU A 496 -5.46 7.81 -14.36
C GLU A 496 -5.98 6.89 -13.26
N ALA A 497 -5.10 6.51 -12.33
CA ALA A 497 -5.45 5.78 -11.12
C ALA A 497 -4.60 6.27 -9.95
N THR A 498 -5.12 6.12 -8.72
CA THR A 498 -4.33 6.32 -7.51
C THR A 498 -4.13 4.99 -6.81
N LEU A 499 -2.88 4.66 -6.53
CA LEU A 499 -2.43 3.49 -5.79
C LEU A 499 -2.07 3.91 -4.37
N ALA A 500 -2.98 3.68 -3.43
CA ALA A 500 -2.71 3.94 -2.02
C ALA A 500 -2.02 2.73 -1.38
N THR A 501 -2.72 1.62 -1.25
CA THR A 501 -2.14 0.35 -0.76
C THR A 501 -1.87 -0.57 -1.94
N LEU A 502 -0.65 -1.11 -2.00
CA LEU A 502 -0.28 -2.09 -3.02
C LEU A 502 -0.72 -3.49 -2.58
N THR A 503 -1.92 -3.90 -2.99
CA THR A 503 -2.54 -5.19 -2.59
C THR A 503 -2.23 -6.33 -3.56
N GLY A 504 -1.69 -6.04 -4.75
CA GLY A 504 -1.41 -7.04 -5.78
C GLY A 504 -0.38 -6.58 -6.81
N SER A 505 0.08 -7.52 -7.63
CA SER A 505 1.10 -7.31 -8.67
C SER A 505 0.52 -6.88 -10.02
N GLU A 506 -0.80 -6.79 -10.17
CA GLU A 506 -1.46 -6.36 -11.40
C GLU A 506 -2.44 -5.21 -11.14
N LEU A 507 -2.44 -4.22 -12.03
CA LEU A 507 -3.32 -3.08 -12.00
C LEU A 507 -3.93 -2.84 -13.37
N LEU A 508 -5.25 -3.05 -13.47
CA LEU A 508 -6.00 -2.76 -14.69
C LEU A 508 -6.51 -1.32 -14.67
N ILE A 509 -6.13 -0.52 -15.66
CA ILE A 509 -6.55 0.90 -15.77
C ILE A 509 -7.41 1.08 -17.02
N PRO A 510 -8.71 1.37 -16.88
CA PRO A 510 -9.56 1.71 -18.01
C PRO A 510 -9.14 3.06 -18.60
N CYS A 511 -9.01 3.11 -19.92
CA CYS A 511 -8.60 4.28 -20.67
C CYS A 511 -9.74 4.77 -21.59
N SER A 512 -9.86 6.09 -21.73
CA SER A 512 -10.78 6.76 -22.66
C SER A 512 -10.29 6.64 -24.10
N LEU A 513 -10.27 5.40 -24.61
CA LEU A 513 -9.88 5.03 -25.97
C LEU A 513 -11.06 4.37 -26.67
N TYR A 514 -11.29 4.75 -27.93
CA TYR A 514 -12.48 4.35 -28.68
C TYR A 514 -12.14 3.98 -30.12
N ASP A 515 -12.98 3.16 -30.73
CA ASP A 515 -12.90 2.85 -32.16
C ASP A 515 -13.74 3.85 -32.97
N LEU A 516 -13.13 4.43 -34.00
CA LEU A 516 -13.82 5.26 -34.98
C LEU A 516 -13.87 4.53 -36.32
N GLN A 517 -15.07 4.11 -36.71
CA GLN A 517 -15.34 3.60 -38.05
C GLN A 517 -15.76 4.74 -38.96
N VAL A 518 -15.14 4.83 -40.13
CA VAL A 518 -15.50 5.79 -41.18
C VAL A 518 -16.00 5.01 -42.39
N ASN A 519 -17.23 5.29 -42.83
CA ASN A 519 -17.79 4.72 -44.05
C ASN A 519 -17.76 5.80 -45.15
N VAL A 520 -16.96 5.58 -46.19
CA VAL A 520 -16.84 6.52 -47.31
C VAL A 520 -17.85 6.15 -48.39
N LYS A 521 -18.70 7.11 -48.76
CA LYS A 521 -19.82 6.90 -49.69
C LYS A 521 -19.81 7.92 -50.83
N THR A 522 -20.37 7.50 -51.96
CA THR A 522 -20.72 8.36 -53.10
C THR A 522 -22.01 9.15 -52.83
N ALA A 523 -22.36 10.08 -53.71
CA ALA A 523 -23.64 10.80 -53.63
C ALA A 523 -24.86 9.86 -53.68
N LEU A 524 -24.71 8.69 -54.31
CA LEU A 524 -25.74 7.64 -54.43
C LEU A 524 -25.66 6.61 -53.30
N SER A 525 -24.95 6.90 -52.22
CA SER A 525 -24.74 6.02 -51.05
C SER A 525 -24.01 4.70 -51.34
N SER A 526 -23.41 4.54 -52.52
CA SER A 526 -22.54 3.39 -52.82
C SER A 526 -21.18 3.54 -52.11
N PRO A 527 -20.57 2.44 -51.64
CA PRO A 527 -19.27 2.47 -50.97
C PRO A 527 -18.13 2.87 -51.91
N VAL A 528 -17.10 3.53 -51.38
CA VAL A 528 -15.88 3.90 -52.10
C VAL A 528 -14.71 3.09 -51.54
N SER A 529 -14.23 2.11 -52.30
CA SER A 529 -13.03 1.31 -51.98
C SER A 529 -11.75 2.03 -52.40
N GLY A 530 -10.68 1.90 -51.62
CA GLY A 530 -9.37 2.53 -51.88
C GLY A 530 -9.34 4.04 -51.66
N ALA A 531 -10.29 4.61 -50.90
CA ALA A 531 -10.22 5.99 -50.45
C ALA A 531 -9.23 6.10 -49.27
N VAL A 532 -8.31 7.06 -49.33
CA VAL A 532 -7.38 7.35 -48.23
C VAL A 532 -8.12 8.20 -47.20
N VAL A 533 -8.30 7.67 -45.99
CA VAL A 533 -8.91 8.38 -44.88
C VAL A 533 -7.83 8.75 -43.88
N SER A 534 -7.81 10.01 -43.49
CA SER A 534 -6.92 10.58 -42.48
C SER A 534 -7.73 11.05 -41.28
N VAL A 535 -7.22 10.78 -40.08
CA VAL A 535 -7.73 11.36 -38.83
C VAL A 535 -6.64 12.22 -38.23
N GLU A 536 -6.99 13.44 -37.84
CA GLU A 536 -6.08 14.39 -37.21
C GLU A 536 -6.71 14.95 -35.94
N SER A 537 -6.04 14.77 -34.81
CA SER A 537 -6.44 15.35 -33.53
C SER A 537 -5.92 16.78 -33.38
N GLN A 538 -6.55 17.58 -32.52
CA GLN A 538 -6.03 18.91 -32.17
C GLN A 538 -4.65 18.86 -31.49
N GLY A 539 -4.26 17.72 -30.91
CA GLY A 539 -2.96 17.50 -30.26
C GLY A 539 -1.83 17.08 -31.21
N GLY A 540 -2.07 17.08 -32.53
CA GLY A 540 -1.05 16.77 -33.54
C GLY A 540 -0.90 15.28 -33.88
N PHE A 541 -1.64 14.38 -33.24
CA PHE A 541 -1.73 12.99 -33.67
C PHE A 541 -2.42 12.89 -35.04
N LYS A 542 -1.79 12.18 -36.00
CA LYS A 542 -2.31 11.92 -37.34
C LYS A 542 -2.14 10.45 -37.70
N GLN A 543 -3.17 9.85 -38.30
CA GLN A 543 -3.12 8.49 -38.86
C GLN A 543 -3.88 8.42 -40.18
N GLU A 544 -3.36 7.64 -41.12
CA GLU A 544 -3.95 7.43 -42.44
C GLU A 544 -4.15 5.93 -42.68
N LEU A 545 -5.30 5.57 -43.27
CA LEU A 545 -5.69 4.21 -43.62
C LEU A 545 -6.53 4.25 -44.90
N GLU A 546 -6.56 3.14 -45.65
CA GLU A 546 -7.37 3.01 -46.86
C GLU A 546 -8.68 2.28 -46.58
N THR A 547 -9.75 2.64 -47.29
CA THR A 547 -11.02 1.92 -47.21
C THR A 547 -10.97 0.55 -47.89
N ASP A 548 -11.61 -0.43 -47.26
CA ASP A 548 -11.82 -1.77 -47.83
C ASP A 548 -12.87 -1.79 -48.96
N ASP A 549 -13.13 -2.98 -49.50
CA ASP A 549 -14.12 -3.21 -50.57
C ASP A 549 -15.55 -2.81 -50.18
N SER A 550 -15.84 -2.70 -48.89
CA SER A 550 -17.12 -2.23 -48.37
C SER A 550 -17.16 -0.72 -48.11
N GLY A 551 -16.09 0.00 -48.49
CA GLY A 551 -15.92 1.43 -48.29
C GLY A 551 -15.69 1.82 -46.83
N LYS A 552 -15.19 0.90 -46.01
CA LYS A 552 -15.02 1.09 -44.57
C LYS A 552 -13.56 1.12 -44.17
N VAL A 553 -13.31 1.88 -43.11
CA VAL A 553 -12.03 1.89 -42.42
C VAL A 553 -12.28 2.07 -40.92
N VAL A 554 -11.48 1.40 -40.09
CA VAL A 554 -11.62 1.45 -38.63
C VAL A 554 -10.31 1.93 -38.03
N PHE A 555 -10.35 3.08 -37.37
CA PHE A 555 -9.27 3.56 -36.52
C PHE A 555 -9.50 3.03 -35.11
N THR A 556 -8.61 2.15 -34.66
CA THR A 556 -8.74 1.53 -33.34
C THR A 556 -8.02 2.32 -32.26
N GLN A 557 -8.60 2.34 -31.07
CA GLN A 557 -8.01 2.90 -29.85
C GLN A 557 -7.54 4.37 -30.01
N LEU A 558 -8.39 5.21 -30.63
CA LEU A 558 -8.16 6.65 -30.65
C LEU A 558 -8.44 7.25 -29.27
N PRO A 559 -7.56 8.13 -28.74
CA PRO A 559 -7.88 8.94 -27.57
C PRO A 559 -9.21 9.68 -27.72
N GLY A 560 -10.00 9.74 -26.66
CA GLY A 560 -11.19 10.59 -26.62
C GLY A 560 -10.84 12.05 -26.90
N GLY A 561 -11.63 12.71 -27.74
CA GLY A 561 -11.37 14.09 -28.16
C GLY A 561 -11.96 14.44 -29.52
N THR A 562 -11.60 15.61 -30.03
CA THR A 562 -12.06 16.12 -31.31
C THR A 562 -11.07 15.80 -32.43
N TYR A 563 -11.58 15.20 -33.50
CA TYR A 563 -10.82 14.83 -34.69
C TYR A 563 -11.36 15.52 -35.93
N THR A 564 -10.46 15.91 -36.84
CA THR A 564 -10.79 16.20 -38.23
C THR A 564 -10.57 14.93 -39.03
N VAL A 565 -11.64 14.39 -39.60
CA VAL A 565 -11.61 13.23 -40.48
C VAL A 565 -11.67 13.74 -41.91
N ARG A 566 -10.69 13.38 -42.75
CA ARG A 566 -10.65 13.72 -44.17
C ARG A 566 -10.53 12.46 -44.99
N ALA A 567 -11.41 12.27 -45.97
CA ALA A 567 -11.32 11.21 -46.96
C ALA A 567 -10.92 11.81 -48.31
N GLU A 568 -10.01 11.16 -49.03
CA GLU A 568 -9.55 11.54 -50.37
C GLU A 568 -9.59 10.33 -51.31
N TYR A 569 -10.15 10.51 -52.51
CA TYR A 569 -10.17 9.50 -53.55
C TYR A 569 -10.02 10.17 -54.92
N LYS A 570 -8.92 9.85 -55.62
CA LYS A 570 -8.62 10.33 -57.00
C LYS A 570 -8.83 11.84 -57.19
N GLY A 571 -8.35 12.65 -56.24
CA GLY A 571 -8.43 14.12 -56.29
C GLY A 571 -9.73 14.73 -55.77
N VAL A 572 -10.70 13.93 -55.32
CA VAL A 572 -11.90 14.41 -54.61
C VAL A 572 -11.73 14.19 -53.12
N SER A 573 -11.97 15.22 -52.31
CA SER A 573 -11.86 15.13 -50.86
C SER A 573 -13.09 15.68 -50.15
N ALA A 574 -13.43 15.09 -49.01
CA ALA A 574 -14.39 15.64 -48.05
C ALA A 574 -13.81 15.57 -46.64
N GLN A 575 -14.26 16.47 -45.76
CA GLN A 575 -13.82 16.51 -44.37
C GLN A 575 -14.99 16.72 -43.41
N GLN A 576 -14.87 16.19 -42.21
CA GLN A 576 -15.85 16.33 -41.14
C GLN A 576 -15.14 16.36 -39.78
N THR A 577 -15.63 17.18 -38.85
CA THR A 577 -15.20 17.16 -37.45
C THR A 577 -16.03 16.12 -36.67
N VAL A 578 -15.36 15.27 -35.89
CA VAL A 578 -15.98 14.22 -35.06
C VAL A 578 -15.51 14.39 -33.62
N ASN A 579 -16.46 14.43 -32.67
CA ASN A 579 -16.17 14.38 -31.24
C ASN A 579 -16.31 12.94 -30.76
N LEU A 580 -15.19 12.32 -30.39
CA LEU A 580 -15.11 10.93 -30.01
C LEU A 580 -15.10 10.80 -28.49
N ASN A 581 -16.23 10.38 -27.90
CA ASN A 581 -16.40 10.11 -26.46
C ASN A 581 -16.89 8.68 -26.18
N ALA A 582 -17.13 7.91 -27.23
CA ALA A 582 -17.52 6.52 -27.27
C ALA A 582 -17.14 5.95 -28.65
N ASP A 583 -17.23 4.64 -28.83
CA ASP A 583 -17.08 4.05 -30.16
C ASP A 583 -18.12 4.65 -31.11
N ALA A 584 -17.68 5.07 -32.30
CA ALA A 584 -18.52 5.79 -33.24
C ALA A 584 -18.36 5.26 -34.66
N SER A 585 -19.44 5.35 -35.44
CA SER A 585 -19.43 5.11 -36.88
C SER A 585 -19.96 6.36 -37.59
N VAL A 586 -19.18 6.91 -38.50
CA VAL A 586 -19.49 8.15 -39.22
C VAL A 586 -19.50 7.91 -40.73
N ASP A 587 -20.45 8.52 -41.41
CA ASP A 587 -20.56 8.46 -42.87
C ASP A 587 -19.97 9.73 -43.48
N LEU A 588 -19.01 9.55 -44.39
CA LEU A 588 -18.32 10.65 -45.07
C LEU A 588 -18.62 10.57 -46.58
N ASN A 589 -19.39 11.54 -47.08
CA ASN A 589 -19.84 11.55 -48.46
C ASN A 589 -18.89 12.39 -49.34
N LEU A 590 -18.30 11.78 -50.38
CA LEU A 590 -17.44 12.47 -51.34
C LEU A 590 -18.21 13.21 -52.44
N TRP A 591 -19.53 13.04 -52.49
CA TRP A 591 -20.43 13.64 -53.48
C TRP A 591 -20.09 13.30 -54.94
N ILE A 592 -19.45 12.14 -55.15
CA ILE A 592 -19.18 11.55 -56.46
C ILE A 592 -20.50 11.00 -57.01
N LEU A 593 -20.86 11.34 -58.25
CA LEU A 593 -22.05 10.83 -58.93
C LEU A 593 -21.76 9.55 -59.72
N PHE A 594 -20.67 9.55 -60.48
CA PHE A 594 -20.20 8.42 -61.28
C PHE A 594 -18.71 8.61 -61.61
N GLU A 595 -18.05 7.52 -62.00
CA GLU A 595 -16.64 7.51 -62.38
C GLU A 595 -16.50 7.23 -63.88
N LEU A 596 -15.70 8.04 -64.59
CA LEU A 596 -15.49 7.89 -66.03
C LEU A 596 -14.10 7.31 -66.35
N PRO A 597 -13.99 6.35 -67.29
CA PRO A 597 -12.70 5.87 -67.77
C PRO A 597 -11.84 7.04 -68.30
N LEU A 598 -10.56 7.08 -67.94
CA LEU A 598 -9.55 8.11 -68.28
C LEU A 598 -9.74 9.52 -67.67
N ILE A 599 -10.91 9.88 -67.14
CA ILE A 599 -11.20 11.25 -66.67
C ILE A 599 -11.33 11.33 -65.13
N GLY A 600 -11.60 10.20 -64.46
CA GLY A 600 -11.72 10.13 -63.00
C GLY A 600 -13.13 10.40 -62.49
N PRO A 601 -13.29 10.66 -61.17
CA PRO A 601 -14.60 10.83 -60.54
C PRO A 601 -15.27 12.16 -60.92
N VAL A 602 -16.54 12.13 -61.28
CA VAL A 602 -17.38 13.32 -61.54
C VAL A 602 -18.23 13.60 -60.30
N THR A 603 -18.07 14.81 -59.74
CA THR A 603 -18.88 15.29 -58.61
C THR A 603 -20.09 16.09 -59.07
N ALA A 604 -21.09 16.24 -58.21
CA ALA A 604 -22.26 17.09 -58.48
C ALA A 604 -21.88 18.54 -58.86
N ALA A 605 -20.83 19.09 -58.23
CA ALA A 605 -20.33 20.43 -58.55
C ALA A 605 -19.72 20.51 -59.95
N THR A 606 -18.90 19.52 -60.34
CA THR A 606 -18.31 19.48 -61.69
C THR A 606 -19.35 19.27 -62.78
N ALA A 607 -20.39 18.46 -62.52
CA ALA A 607 -21.51 18.26 -63.44
C ALA A 607 -22.34 19.55 -63.60
N ALA A 608 -22.60 20.28 -62.52
CA ALA A 608 -23.31 21.55 -62.56
C ALA A 608 -22.53 22.65 -63.31
N ALA A 609 -21.20 22.73 -63.13
CA ALA A 609 -20.34 23.67 -63.84
C ALA A 609 -20.31 23.39 -65.36
N ALA A 610 -20.22 22.12 -65.77
CA ALA A 610 -20.30 21.74 -67.18
C ALA A 610 -21.70 22.02 -67.77
N GLY A 611 -22.77 21.80 -66.99
CA GLY A 611 -24.15 22.12 -67.36
C GLY A 611 -24.41 23.62 -67.53
N ALA A 612 -23.78 24.46 -66.70
CA ALA A 612 -23.89 25.92 -66.82
C ALA A 612 -23.19 26.45 -68.08
N VAL A 613 -22.02 25.91 -68.44
CA VAL A 613 -21.31 26.28 -69.68
C VAL A 613 -22.12 25.88 -70.92
N THR A 614 -22.75 24.71 -70.93
CA THR A 614 -23.65 24.29 -72.03
C THR A 614 -24.95 25.10 -72.07
N ALA A 615 -25.53 25.49 -70.93
CA ALA A 615 -26.71 26.36 -70.88
C ALA A 615 -26.43 27.81 -71.31
N VAL A 616 -25.24 28.36 -71.00
CA VAL A 616 -24.81 29.69 -71.47
C VAL A 616 -24.55 29.68 -72.98
N VAL A 617 -23.96 28.61 -73.52
CA VAL A 617 -23.77 28.45 -74.99
C VAL A 617 -25.11 28.24 -75.70
N ALA A 618 -26.03 27.46 -75.12
CA ALA A 618 -27.38 27.28 -75.65
C ALA A 618 -28.22 28.58 -75.56
N GLY A 619 -28.11 29.34 -74.47
CA GLY A 619 -28.77 30.63 -74.28
C GLY A 619 -28.22 31.73 -75.21
N ALA A 620 -26.91 31.73 -75.50
CA ALA A 620 -26.29 32.60 -76.51
C ALA A 620 -26.70 32.21 -77.94
N ALA A 621 -26.92 30.92 -78.22
CA ALA A 621 -27.44 30.44 -79.50
C ALA A 621 -28.95 30.75 -79.68
N PHE A 622 -29.74 30.71 -78.61
CA PHE A 622 -31.18 31.01 -78.66
C PHE A 622 -31.49 32.52 -78.71
N SER A 623 -30.68 33.37 -78.05
CA SER A 623 -30.84 34.83 -78.09
C SER A 623 -30.45 35.47 -79.43
N ARG A 624 -29.66 34.78 -80.27
CA ARG A 624 -29.35 35.22 -81.64
C ARG A 624 -30.44 34.92 -82.67
N ARG A 625 -31.50 34.17 -82.33
CA ARG A 625 -32.61 33.84 -83.26
C ARG A 625 -33.84 34.76 -83.16
N ARG A 626 -33.80 35.86 -82.40
CA ARG A 626 -34.97 36.75 -82.18
C ARG A 626 -34.76 38.24 -82.49
N ARG A 627 -33.84 38.58 -83.40
CA ARG A 627 -33.72 39.95 -83.94
C ARG A 627 -33.54 39.93 -85.45
N GLU A 628 -34.64 39.73 -86.15
CA GLU A 628 -34.88 40.27 -87.49
C GLU A 628 -36.39 40.12 -87.79
N VAL A 629 -37.16 41.13 -87.41
CA VAL A 629 -38.12 41.85 -88.26
C VAL A 629 -38.41 43.15 -87.51
N ALA A 630 -37.90 44.26 -88.05
CA ALA A 630 -38.31 45.60 -87.69
C ALA A 630 -39.47 45.99 -88.58
N GLU A 631 -40.52 46.57 -88.01
CA GLU A 631 -41.43 47.45 -88.71
C GLU A 631 -41.72 48.63 -87.79
N ILE A 632 -41.28 49.81 -88.20
CA ILE A 632 -41.75 51.10 -87.70
C ILE A 632 -42.35 51.76 -88.93
N ASP A 633 -43.64 52.08 -88.87
CA ASP A 633 -44.20 53.16 -89.66
C ASP A 633 -44.95 54.16 -88.76
N ILE A 634 -45.11 55.35 -89.32
CA ILE A 634 -45.19 56.69 -88.74
C ILE A 634 -46.54 56.97 -88.07
N GLY A 635 -46.53 57.82 -87.03
CA GLY A 635 -47.72 58.46 -86.46
C GLY A 635 -47.43 59.32 -85.25
#